data_AF-A0A955BHX1-F1
#
_entry.id   AF-A0A955BHX1-F1
#
_cell.length_a   1.000
_cell.length_b   1.000
_cell.length_c   1.000
_cell.angle_alpha   90.00
_cell.angle_beta   90.00
_cell.angle_gamma   90.00
#
_symmetry.space_group_name_H-M   'P 1'
#
loop_
_entity.id
_entity.type
_entity.pdbx_description
1 polymer ?
#
loop_
_entity_poly.entity_id
_entity_poly.type
_entity_poly.pdbx_seq_one_letter_code
_entity_poly.pdbx_strand_id
1 'polypeptide(L)'
;MSSEKSTGLVLRVVDFSESSCIVTLFTRDFGKISALAKGGRRPKSPFESAIDLLSVIRVVFLHKSSESLDLLTEAKLERRFRAAQRDLSRLYAGFYLAELLSQLTDEADPHPELFDAAAAALEAL
;
A
#
# COMPACT_ATOMS: atom_id res chain seq x y z
N MET A 1 -8.74 -14.56 13.38
CA MET A 1 -7.84 -13.66 12.64
C MET A 1 -6.62 -14.47 12.28
N SER A 2 -6.43 -14.79 11.01
CA SER A 2 -5.17 -15.37 10.53
C SER A 2 -4.17 -14.25 10.29
N SER A 3 -2.88 -14.56 10.48
CA SER A 3 -1.79 -13.65 10.15
C SER A 3 -1.35 -13.97 8.72
N GLU A 4 -1.55 -13.02 7.82
CA GLU A 4 -1.28 -13.14 6.40
C GLU A 4 -0.08 -12.28 5.99
N LYS A 5 0.58 -12.67 4.90
CA LYS A 5 1.72 -11.96 4.35
C LYS A 5 1.56 -11.79 2.85
N SER A 6 1.89 -10.60 2.35
CA SER A 6 1.89 -10.32 0.92
C SER A 6 2.84 -9.17 0.62
N THR A 7 3.24 -9.03 -0.64
CA THR A 7 3.74 -7.76 -1.16
C THR A 7 2.56 -6.90 -1.60
N GLY A 8 2.63 -5.59 -1.38
CA GLY A 8 1.60 -4.63 -1.73
C GLY A 8 2.14 -3.28 -2.15
N LEU A 9 1.38 -2.61 -3.01
CA LEU A 9 1.59 -1.25 -3.50
C LEU A 9 0.71 -0.32 -2.69
N VAL A 10 1.30 0.71 -2.06
CA VAL A 10 0.56 1.72 -1.30
C VAL A 10 -0.21 2.64 -2.25
N LEU A 11 -1.53 2.48 -2.29
CA LEU A 11 -2.41 3.32 -3.11
C LEU A 11 -2.85 4.59 -2.39
N ARG A 12 -3.03 4.50 -1.07
CA ARG A 12 -3.55 5.60 -0.25
C ARG A 12 -3.08 5.50 1.18
N VAL A 13 -2.81 6.65 1.79
CA VAL A 13 -2.52 6.78 3.23
C VAL A 13 -3.39 7.89 3.79
N VAL A 14 -4.16 7.59 4.84
CA VAL A 14 -5.07 8.53 5.50
C VAL A 14 -4.78 8.57 6.98
N ASP A 15 -4.69 9.76 7.56
CA ASP A 15 -4.57 9.92 9.01
C ASP A 15 -5.83 9.44 9.71
N PHE A 16 -5.64 8.60 10.74
CA PHE A 16 -6.74 8.04 11.52
C PHE A 16 -6.76 8.59 12.95
N SER A 17 -5.58 8.78 13.54
CA SER A 17 -5.40 9.45 14.82
C SER A 17 -4.03 10.13 14.85
N GLU A 18 -3.70 10.82 15.95
CA GLU A 18 -2.38 11.44 16.13
C GLU A 18 -1.20 10.47 15.92
N SER A 19 -1.41 9.19 16.15
CA SER A 19 -0.35 8.18 16.05
C SER A 19 -0.59 7.11 14.99
N SER A 20 -1.77 7.04 14.37
CA SER A 20 -2.15 5.93 13.50
C SER A 20 -2.66 6.41 12.15
N CYS A 21 -2.47 5.60 11.11
CA CYS A 21 -3.00 5.84 9.78
C CYS A 21 -3.71 4.60 9.24
N ILE A 22 -4.60 4.81 8.27
CA ILE A 22 -5.17 3.77 7.42
C ILE A 22 -4.38 3.75 6.12
N VAL A 23 -3.98 2.57 5.69
CA VAL A 23 -3.29 2.34 4.42
C VAL A 23 -4.16 1.46 3.54
N THR A 24 -4.41 1.92 2.32
CA THR A 24 -5.00 1.08 1.27
C THR A 24 -3.87 0.54 0.41
N LEU A 25 -3.81 -0.78 0.29
CA LEU A 25 -2.78 -1.51 -0.44
C LEU A 25 -3.45 -2.28 -1.57
N PHE A 26 -2.88 -2.23 -2.77
CA PHE A 26 -3.13 -3.27 -3.76
C PHE A 26 -2.09 -4.36 -3.57
N THR A 27 -2.52 -5.51 -3.06
CA THR A 27 -1.64 -6.63 -2.72
C THR A 27 -1.67 -7.69 -3.80
N ARG A 28 -0.52 -8.35 -3.98
CA ARG A 28 -0.38 -9.39 -4.99
C ARG A 28 -1.27 -10.59 -4.73
N ASP A 29 -1.38 -11.01 -3.47
CA ASP A 29 -1.99 -12.29 -3.11
C ASP A 29 -3.42 -12.15 -2.58
N PHE A 30 -3.82 -10.95 -2.15
CA PHE A 30 -5.14 -10.69 -1.54
C PHE A 30 -5.92 -9.55 -2.21
N GLY A 31 -5.43 -9.01 -3.33
CA GLY A 31 -6.09 -7.89 -4.01
C GLY A 31 -6.04 -6.60 -3.19
N LYS A 32 -7.02 -5.72 -3.40
CA LYS A 32 -7.10 -4.48 -2.62
C LYS A 32 -7.53 -4.78 -1.18
N ILE A 33 -6.78 -4.22 -0.23
CA ILE A 33 -7.09 -4.28 1.21
C ILE A 33 -6.92 -2.90 1.84
N SER A 34 -7.68 -2.63 2.90
CA SER A 34 -7.52 -1.45 3.75
C SER A 34 -7.18 -1.86 5.18
N ALA A 35 -6.03 -1.40 5.67
CA ALA A 35 -5.47 -1.81 6.97
C ALA A 35 -5.14 -0.62 7.87
N LEU A 36 -5.42 -0.76 9.17
CA LEU A 36 -5.01 0.17 10.21
C LEU A 36 -3.57 -0.12 10.62
N ALA A 37 -2.68 0.87 10.48
CA ALA A 37 -1.33 0.86 11.03
C ALA A 37 -1.31 1.62 12.37
N LYS A 38 -1.51 0.88 13.47
CA LYS A 38 -1.46 1.46 14.83
C LYS A 38 -0.05 1.96 15.15
N GLY A 39 0.08 3.22 15.55
CA GLY A 39 1.39 3.81 15.79
C GLY A 39 2.18 4.10 14.50
N GLY A 40 1.56 3.97 13.32
CA GLY A 40 2.20 4.19 12.02
C GLY A 40 2.78 5.60 11.82
N ARG A 41 2.27 6.60 12.55
CA ARG A 41 2.74 8.00 12.50
C ARG A 41 3.76 8.35 13.60
N ARG A 42 4.04 7.45 14.54
CA ARG A 42 5.02 7.73 15.59
C ARG A 42 6.42 7.85 14.98
N PRO A 43 7.24 8.84 15.40
CA PRO A 43 8.65 8.86 15.04
C PRO A 43 9.32 7.55 15.47
N LYS A 44 10.21 7.03 14.63
CA LYS A 44 10.91 5.75 14.79
C LYS A 44 9.98 4.53 14.82
N SER A 45 8.75 4.67 14.32
CA SER A 45 7.84 3.54 14.13
C SER A 45 8.40 2.55 13.11
N PRO A 46 8.18 1.23 13.28
CA PRO A 46 8.55 0.24 12.27
C PRO A 46 7.92 0.53 10.90
N PHE A 47 6.83 1.31 10.86
CA PHE A 47 6.11 1.67 9.66
C PHE A 47 6.61 2.96 8.97
N GLU A 48 7.28 3.86 9.70
CA GLU A 48 7.56 5.24 9.27
C GLU A 48 8.33 5.30 7.94
N SER A 49 9.27 4.38 7.74
CA SER A 49 10.10 4.35 6.52
C SER A 49 9.48 3.55 5.37
N ALA A 50 8.44 2.77 5.64
CA ALA A 50 7.83 1.85 4.69
C ALA A 50 6.53 2.41 4.09
N ILE A 51 5.64 2.95 4.92
CA ILE A 51 4.35 3.51 4.48
C ILE A 51 4.60 4.87 3.83
N ASP A 52 4.70 4.86 2.51
CA ASP A 52 4.82 6.03 1.66
C ASP A 52 4.00 5.80 0.39
N LEU A 53 3.41 6.85 -0.16
CA LEU A 53 2.53 6.73 -1.33
C LEU A 53 3.30 6.13 -2.51
N LEU A 54 2.69 5.18 -3.22
CA LEU A 54 3.28 4.44 -4.34
C LEU A 54 4.51 3.58 -3.99
N SER A 55 4.86 3.42 -2.72
CA SER A 55 5.91 2.47 -2.35
C SER A 55 5.41 1.03 -2.48
N VAL A 56 6.32 0.13 -2.84
CA VAL A 56 6.09 -1.32 -2.78
C VAL A 56 6.68 -1.83 -1.48
N ILE A 57 5.85 -2.52 -0.69
CA ILE A 57 6.17 -2.98 0.65
C ILE A 57 5.76 -4.43 0.84
N ARG A 58 6.54 -5.19 1.61
CA ARG A 58 6.08 -6.45 2.21
C ARG A 58 5.33 -6.14 3.48
N VAL A 59 4.18 -6.76 3.66
CA VAL A 59 3.31 -6.56 4.81
C VAL A 59 3.00 -7.86 5.52
N VAL A 60 2.80 -7.75 6.83
CA VAL A 60 2.15 -8.77 7.65
C VAL A 60 0.91 -8.12 8.26
N PHE A 61 -0.26 -8.72 8.07
CA PHE A 61 -1.52 -8.18 8.55
C PHE A 61 -2.41 -9.27 9.14
N LEU A 62 -3.24 -8.87 10.11
CA LEU A 62 -4.30 -9.72 10.63
C LEU A 62 -5.55 -9.48 9.80
N HIS A 63 -5.93 -10.49 9.03
CA HIS A 63 -7.10 -10.42 8.17
C HIS A 63 -8.38 -10.58 9.00
N LYS A 64 -9.36 -9.71 8.74
CA LYS A 64 -10.69 -9.79 9.35
C LYS A 64 -11.72 -10.18 8.30
N SER A 65 -12.53 -11.19 8.63
CA SER A 65 -13.57 -11.74 7.75
C SER A 65 -14.83 -10.85 7.61
N SER A 66 -14.80 -9.60 8.08
CA SER A 66 -15.90 -8.64 7.98
C SER A 66 -15.43 -7.40 7.24
N GLU A 67 -16.35 -6.50 6.84
CA GLU A 67 -16.06 -5.20 6.20
C GLU A 67 -15.23 -4.22 7.06
N SER A 68 -14.62 -4.71 8.14
CA SER A 68 -13.77 -3.92 9.02
C SER A 68 -12.32 -3.91 8.54
N LEU A 69 -11.61 -2.82 8.84
CA LEU A 69 -10.19 -2.67 8.52
C LEU A 69 -9.35 -3.82 9.08
N ASP A 70 -8.48 -4.35 8.24
CA ASP A 70 -7.38 -5.24 8.65
C ASP A 70 -6.44 -4.52 9.61
N LEU A 71 -5.65 -5.29 10.36
CA LEU A 71 -4.62 -4.70 11.23
C LEU A 71 -3.25 -4.95 10.65
N LEU A 72 -2.57 -3.88 10.25
CA LEU A 72 -1.19 -3.96 9.79
C LEU A 72 -0.27 -4.14 11.01
N THR A 73 0.52 -5.22 11.02
CA THR A 73 1.41 -5.57 12.14
C THR A 73 2.88 -5.37 11.81
N GLU A 74 3.27 -5.57 10.56
CA GLU A 74 4.62 -5.31 10.07
C GLU A 74 4.55 -4.73 8.66
N ALA A 75 5.49 -3.84 8.33
CA ALA A 75 5.73 -3.40 6.97
C ALA A 75 7.24 -3.26 6.74
N LYS A 76 7.72 -3.77 5.61
CA LYS A 76 9.10 -3.63 5.18
C LYS A 76 9.13 -3.07 3.77
N LEU A 77 9.76 -1.91 3.62
CA LEU A 77 10.01 -1.30 2.33
C LEU A 77 10.78 -2.26 1.41
N GLU A 78 10.25 -2.49 0.20
CA GLU A 78 10.98 -3.16 -0.87
C GLU A 78 11.49 -2.14 -1.90
N ARG A 79 10.60 -1.26 -2.37
CA ARG A 79 10.93 -0.24 -3.34
C ARG A 79 10.25 1.08 -3.01
N ARG A 80 11.01 2.17 -3.07
CA ARG A 80 10.48 3.54 -2.98
C ARG A 80 10.12 4.04 -4.36
N PHE A 81 9.00 4.73 -4.46
CA PHE A 81 8.72 5.56 -5.62
C PHE A 81 9.57 6.84 -5.53
N ARG A 82 10.46 7.07 -6.50
CA ARG A 82 11.41 8.20 -6.49
C ARG A 82 11.12 9.26 -7.55
N ALA A 83 10.07 9.09 -8.35
CA ALA A 83 9.80 9.96 -9.49
C ALA A 83 9.51 11.43 -9.09
N ALA A 84 8.94 11.65 -7.89
CA ALA A 84 8.68 12.97 -7.33
C ALA A 84 9.92 13.89 -7.27
N GLN A 85 11.12 13.31 -7.23
CA GLN A 85 12.37 14.08 -7.12
C GLN A 85 12.91 14.57 -8.47
N ARG A 86 12.32 14.17 -9.61
CA ARG A 86 12.96 14.33 -10.92
C ARG A 86 12.05 14.88 -12.03
N ASP A 87 10.75 14.60 -11.99
CA ASP A 87 9.82 15.03 -13.04
C ASP A 87 8.35 15.00 -12.53
N LEU A 88 7.66 16.12 -12.65
CA LEU A 88 6.28 16.26 -12.23
C LEU A 88 5.31 15.40 -13.07
N SER A 89 5.62 15.19 -14.35
CA SER A 89 4.80 14.36 -15.25
C SER A 89 4.81 12.90 -14.81
N ARG A 90 5.97 12.42 -14.37
CA ARG A 90 6.14 11.05 -13.85
C ARG A 90 5.44 10.88 -12.50
N LEU A 91 5.45 11.91 -11.66
CA LEU A 91 4.67 11.92 -10.42
C LEU A 91 3.17 11.79 -10.72
N TYR A 92 2.64 12.59 -11.66
CA TYR A 92 1.23 12.50 -12.05
C TYR A 92 0.87 11.16 -12.69
N ALA A 93 1.75 10.57 -13.50
CA ALA A 93 1.54 9.22 -14.04
C ALA A 93 1.43 8.17 -12.93
N GLY A 94 2.26 8.27 -11.89
CA GLY A 94 2.16 7.41 -10.71
C GLY A 94 0.83 7.58 -9.96
N PHE A 95 0.38 8.82 -9.75
CA PHE A 95 -0.92 9.10 -9.11
C PHE A 95 -2.09 8.57 -9.93
N TYR A 96 -2.04 8.76 -11.25
CA TYR A 96 -3.06 8.24 -12.15
C TYR A 96 -3.13 6.72 -12.09
N LEU A 97 -1.99 6.02 -12.05
CA LEU A 97 -1.96 4.57 -11.87
C LEU A 97 -2.61 4.14 -10.54
N ALA A 98 -2.31 4.82 -9.43
CA ALA A 98 -2.94 4.52 -8.15
C ALA A 98 -4.45 4.73 -8.17
N GLU A 99 -4.92 5.78 -8.83
CA GLU A 99 -6.36 6.05 -9.01
C GLU A 99 -7.04 4.95 -9.83
N LEU A 100 -6.45 4.55 -10.96
CA LEU A 100 -6.95 3.45 -11.78
C LEU A 100 -7.06 2.16 -10.99
N LEU A 101 -6.00 1.76 -10.28
CA LEU A 101 -6.04 0.57 -9.42
C LEU A 101 -7.11 0.70 -8.33
N SER A 102 -7.24 1.88 -7.71
CA SER A 102 -8.24 2.10 -6.66
C SER A 102 -9.68 2.00 -7.16
N GLN A 103 -9.97 2.46 -8.39
CA GLN A 103 -11.33 2.53 -8.96
C GLN A 103 -11.72 1.29 -9.75
N LEU A 104 -10.76 0.60 -10.37
CA LEU A 104 -11.01 -0.49 -11.31
C LEU A 104 -10.67 -1.87 -10.75
N THR A 105 -10.37 -1.98 -9.46
CA THR A 105 -10.22 -3.26 -8.76
C THR A 105 -11.14 -3.31 -7.55
N ASP A 106 -11.68 -4.48 -7.24
CA ASP A 106 -12.52 -4.70 -6.07
C ASP A 106 -11.67 -5.05 -4.83
N GLU A 107 -12.26 -4.89 -3.64
CA GLU A 107 -11.65 -5.36 -2.39
C GLU A 107 -11.57 -6.90 -2.39
N ALA A 108 -10.48 -7.45 -1.85
CA ALA A 108 -10.25 -8.89 -1.73
C ALA A 108 -10.26 -9.68 -3.08
N ASP A 109 -10.07 -8.99 -4.21
CA ASP A 109 -10.02 -9.58 -5.55
C ASP A 109 -8.58 -9.54 -6.12
N PRO A 110 -7.79 -10.62 -5.96
CA PRO A 110 -6.38 -10.62 -6.36
C PRO A 110 -6.19 -10.73 -7.88
N HIS A 111 -5.40 -9.79 -8.42
CA HIS A 111 -4.92 -9.83 -9.81
C HIS A 111 -3.37 -9.80 -9.83
N PRO A 112 -2.69 -10.95 -9.64
CA PRO A 112 -1.23 -10.98 -9.50
C PRO A 112 -0.47 -10.41 -10.70
N GLU A 113 -0.93 -10.68 -11.92
CA GLU A 113 -0.32 -10.16 -13.14
C GLU A 113 -0.46 -8.64 -13.27
N LEU A 114 -1.62 -8.09 -12.88
CA LEU A 114 -1.85 -6.65 -12.84
C LEU A 114 -0.98 -5.98 -11.77
N PHE A 115 -0.83 -6.62 -10.61
CA PHE A 115 0.08 -6.15 -9.55
C PHE A 115 1.52 -6.07 -10.07
N ASP A 116 2.03 -7.14 -10.68
CA ASP A 116 3.39 -7.21 -11.20
C ASP A 116 3.60 -6.14 -12.30
N ALA A 117 2.62 -5.96 -13.19
CA ALA A 117 2.65 -4.93 -14.22
C ALA A 117 2.64 -3.50 -13.66
N ALA A 118 1.80 -3.21 -12.64
CA ALA A 118 1.75 -1.91 -11.99
C ALA A 118 3.05 -1.57 -11.25
N ALA A 119 3.62 -2.55 -10.54
CA ALA A 119 4.89 -2.39 -9.84
C ALA A 119 6.05 -2.11 -10.81
N ALA A 120 6.06 -2.78 -11.96
CA ALA A 120 7.04 -2.54 -13.03
C ALA A 120 6.84 -1.17 -13.69
N ALA A 121 5.59 -0.76 -13.96
CA ALA A 121 5.29 0.55 -14.52
C ALA A 121 5.79 1.69 -13.63
N LEU A 122 5.58 1.61 -12.30
CA LEU A 122 6.11 2.56 -11.34
C LEU A 122 7.64 2.56 -11.24
N GLU A 123 8.31 1.46 -11.61
CA GLU A 123 9.78 1.41 -11.67
C GLU A 123 10.35 2.17 -12.87
N ALA A 124 9.62 2.14 -13.98
CA ALA A 124 10.01 2.80 -15.22
C ALA A 124 9.78 4.32 -15.20
N LEU A 125 8.97 4.81 -14.24
CA LEU A 125 8.78 6.23 -13.93
C LEU A 125 9.93 6.74 -13.05
#